data_AF-A0A7W1IAS2-F1
#
_entry.id   AF-A0A7W1IAS2-F1
#
_cell.length_a   1.000
_cell.length_b   1.000
_cell.length_c   1.000
_cell.angle_alpha   90.00
_cell.angle_beta   90.00
_cell.angle_gamma   90.00
#
_symmetry.space_group_name_H-M   'P 1'
#
loop_
_entity.id
_entity.type
_entity.pdbx_description
1 polymer ?
#
loop_
_entity_poly.entity_id
_entity_poly.type
_entity_poly.pdbx_seq_one_letter_code
_entity_poly.pdbx_strand_id
1 'polypeptide(L)'
;MILNTIELVARVAVVISLIFASVVALTHWAVRSRRLTPFGMWARAVRRISDPVVGTVERRVIRSGGNPQDAPLWLVGVVVAAGLVILSLLHWIIGVVGTMHYLVYAGPRAWLRVLVAGVFGLLMVALFVRVISSWIGLSLYSRVLRPVVLLTEWLLEPIRRRLPPFGMFDLSPMVAYLLLWIVRGVMLGAL
;
A
#
# COMPACT_ATOMS: atom_id res chain seq x y z
N MET A 1 -7.80 -15.71 17.74
CA MET A 1 -7.43 -14.97 18.97
C MET A 1 -6.00 -14.43 18.89
N ILE A 2 -4.98 -15.28 18.73
CA ILE A 2 -3.55 -14.87 18.74
C ILE A 2 -3.21 -13.82 17.66
N LEU A 3 -3.64 -14.01 16.40
CA LEU A 3 -3.35 -13.07 15.30
C LEU A 3 -3.94 -11.67 15.56
N ASN A 4 -5.16 -11.60 16.11
CA ASN A 4 -5.80 -10.34 16.48
C ASN A 4 -5.06 -9.64 17.63
N THR A 5 -4.54 -10.42 18.60
CA THR A 5 -3.71 -9.86 19.68
C THR A 5 -2.42 -9.27 19.13
N ILE A 6 -1.74 -9.95 18.19
CA ILE A 6 -0.53 -9.44 17.55
C ILE A 6 -0.81 -8.13 16.80
N GLU A 7 -1.91 -8.08 16.03
CA GLU A 7 -2.32 -6.87 15.32
C GLU A 7 -2.64 -5.72 16.28
N LEU A 8 -3.35 -6.00 17.37
CA LEU A 8 -3.65 -5.00 18.40
C LEU A 8 -2.37 -4.43 19.01
N VAL A 9 -1.44 -5.29 19.40
CA VAL A 9 -0.15 -4.87 19.98
C VAL A 9 0.63 -4.01 18.99
N ALA A 10 0.69 -4.40 17.72
CA ALA A 10 1.36 -3.61 16.69
C ALA A 10 0.71 -2.23 16.48
N ARG A 11 -0.63 -2.17 16.39
CA ARG A 11 -1.37 -0.90 16.27
C ARG A 11 -1.11 0.01 17.48
N VAL A 12 -1.18 -0.54 18.69
CA VAL A 12 -0.92 0.21 19.93
C VAL A 12 0.52 0.71 19.96
N ALA A 13 1.50 -0.11 19.59
CA ALA A 13 2.91 0.31 19.53
C ALA A 13 3.14 1.45 18.52
N VAL A 14 2.51 1.38 17.34
CA VAL A 14 2.60 2.44 16.32
C VAL A 14 1.94 3.73 16.82
N VAL A 15 0.76 3.63 17.45
CA VAL A 15 0.05 4.79 18.01
C VAL A 15 0.85 5.43 19.15
N ILE A 16 1.42 4.65 20.07
CA ILE A 16 2.29 5.17 21.14
C ILE A 16 3.50 5.89 20.53
N SER A 17 4.14 5.29 19.53
CA SER A 17 5.28 5.91 18.83
C SER A 17 4.90 7.21 18.15
N LEU A 18 3.71 7.27 17.52
CA LEU A 18 3.19 8.45 16.86
C LEU A 18 2.84 9.56 17.85
N ILE A 19 2.21 9.22 18.98
CA ILE A 19 1.93 10.15 20.07
C ILE A 19 3.24 10.73 20.59
N PHE A 20 4.24 9.89 20.84
CA PHE A 20 5.56 10.33 21.28
C PHE A 20 6.19 11.31 20.28
N ALA A 21 6.26 10.95 19.00
CA ALA A 21 6.81 11.82 17.96
C ALA A 21 6.04 13.14 17.84
N SER A 22 4.71 13.09 17.95
CA SER A 22 3.83 14.26 17.90
C SER A 22 4.05 15.19 19.09
N VAL A 23 4.19 14.65 20.30
CA VAL A 23 4.51 15.42 21.51
C VAL A 23 5.86 16.13 21.36
N VAL A 24 6.86 15.44 20.84
CA VAL A 24 8.20 16.01 20.57
C VAL A 24 8.12 17.14 19.55
N ALA A 25 7.45 16.91 18.42
CA ALA A 25 7.28 17.90 17.37
C ALA A 25 6.49 19.12 17.83
N LEU A 26 5.38 18.93 18.56
CA LEU A 26 4.56 20.00 19.11
C LEU A 26 5.32 20.81 20.16
N THR A 27 6.10 20.16 21.01
CA THR A 27 6.92 20.85 22.02
C THR A 27 8.00 21.70 21.35
N HIS A 28 8.68 21.18 20.32
CA HIS A 28 9.65 21.95 19.54
C HIS A 28 9.01 23.13 18.80
N TRP A 29 7.86 22.90 18.16
CA TRP A 29 7.10 23.96 17.50
C TRP A 29 6.65 25.04 18.49
N ALA A 30 6.12 24.67 19.66
CA ALA A 30 5.65 25.61 20.67
C ALA A 30 6.79 26.47 21.26
N VAL A 31 7.99 25.89 21.43
CA VAL A 31 9.19 26.64 21.81
C VAL A 31 9.63 27.59 20.68
N ARG A 32 9.62 27.14 19.43
CA ARG A 32 9.96 27.97 18.25
C ARG A 32 8.98 29.14 18.06
N SER A 33 7.69 28.91 18.27
CA SER A 33 6.63 29.93 18.21
C SER A 33 6.57 30.84 19.45
N ARG A 34 7.56 30.76 20.34
CA ARG A 34 7.65 31.52 21.60
C ARG A 34 6.44 31.35 22.54
N ARG A 35 5.67 30.26 22.39
CA ARG A 35 4.53 29.93 23.26
C ARG A 35 4.97 29.23 24.55
N LEU A 36 6.11 28.54 24.51
CA LEU A 36 6.72 27.87 25.67
C LEU A 36 8.16 28.35 25.89
N THR A 37 8.58 28.44 27.15
CA THR A 37 9.96 28.78 27.49
C THR A 37 10.88 27.59 27.24
N PRO A 38 12.05 27.79 26.60
CA PRO A 38 13.00 26.70 26.32
C PRO A 38 13.52 25.97 27.57
N PHE A 39 13.55 26.67 28.71
CA PHE A 39 14.10 26.18 29.98
C PHE A 39 13.04 25.66 30.95
N GLY A 40 11.76 25.64 30.53
CA GLY A 40 10.67 25.09 31.33
C GLY A 40 10.89 23.60 31.68
N MET A 41 10.29 23.16 32.78
CA MET A 41 10.40 21.76 33.26
C MET A 41 9.91 20.77 32.19
N TRP A 42 8.78 21.07 31.53
CA TRP A 42 8.22 20.26 30.45
C TRP A 42 9.13 20.16 29.23
N ALA A 43 9.64 21.30 28.72
CA ALA A 43 10.52 21.32 27.56
C ALA A 43 11.83 20.55 27.81
N ARG A 44 12.39 20.65 29.03
CA ARG A 44 13.57 19.88 29.44
C ARG A 44 13.27 18.39 29.56
N ALA A 45 12.12 18.01 30.10
CA ALA A 45 11.71 16.61 30.22
C ALA A 45 11.54 15.96 28.84
N VAL A 46 10.80 16.62 27.94
CA VAL A 46 10.58 16.11 26.57
C VAL A 46 11.90 15.96 25.84
N ARG A 47 12.77 16.99 25.84
CA ARG A 47 14.11 16.91 25.23
C ARG A 47 14.93 15.77 25.80
N ARG A 48 15.05 15.68 27.13
CA ARG A 48 15.84 14.60 27.77
C ARG A 48 15.40 13.19 27.34
N ILE A 49 14.10 12.97 27.15
CA ILE A 49 13.55 11.67 26.71
C ILE A 49 13.74 11.50 25.19
N SER A 50 13.57 12.57 24.40
CA SER A 50 13.57 12.51 22.95
C SER A 50 14.93 12.66 22.29
N ASP A 51 15.91 13.28 22.94
CA ASP A 51 17.23 13.60 22.38
C ASP A 51 17.96 12.37 21.82
N PRO A 52 17.94 11.18 22.48
CA PRO A 52 18.55 9.98 21.90
C PRO A 52 17.93 9.60 20.55
N VAL A 53 16.62 9.78 20.39
CA VAL A 53 15.88 9.42 19.18
C VAL A 53 15.99 10.53 18.13
N VAL A 54 15.68 11.77 18.51
CA VAL A 54 15.75 12.98 17.65
C VAL A 54 17.16 13.16 17.12
N GLY A 55 18.19 12.99 17.95
CA GLY A 55 19.58 13.14 17.53
C GLY A 55 20.03 12.11 16.48
N THR A 56 19.36 10.96 16.33
CA THR A 56 19.63 10.03 15.21
C THR A 56 18.99 10.50 13.92
N VAL A 57 17.79 11.08 14.00
CA VAL A 57 17.07 11.66 12.86
C VAL A 57 17.77 12.93 12.39
N GLU A 58 18.15 13.80 13.32
CA GLU A 58 18.91 15.02 13.05
C GLU A 58 20.21 14.73 12.29
N ARG A 59 20.99 13.74 12.76
CA ARG A 59 22.21 13.30 12.06
C ARG A 59 21.96 12.83 10.63
N ARG A 60 20.79 12.24 10.35
CA ARG A 60 20.40 11.82 9.00
C ARG A 60 19.93 13.01 8.15
N VAL A 61 19.14 13.92 8.72
CA VAL A 61 18.64 15.14 8.05
C VAL A 61 19.80 16.04 7.63
N ILE A 62 20.81 16.23 8.49
CA ILE A 62 22.01 17.01 8.17
C ILE A 62 22.80 16.39 7.01
N ARG A 63 22.93 15.06 6.98
CA ARG A 63 23.62 14.35 5.87
C ARG A 63 22.90 14.51 4.54
N SER A 64 21.59 14.69 4.55
CA SER A 64 20.79 15.01 3.35
C SER A 64 20.75 16.51 3.01
N GLY A 65 21.51 17.36 3.72
CA GLY A 65 21.53 18.81 3.50
C GLY A 65 20.33 19.57 4.08
N GLY A 66 19.57 18.96 4.99
CA GLY A 66 18.39 19.57 5.61
C GLY A 66 18.71 20.39 6.88
N ASN A 67 17.74 21.19 7.32
CA ASN A 67 17.85 22.01 8.52
C ASN A 67 17.62 21.16 9.80
N PRO A 68 18.55 21.18 10.78
CA PRO A 68 18.40 20.47 12.06
C PRO A 68 17.12 20.83 12.83
N GLN A 69 16.63 22.07 12.69
CA GLN A 69 15.44 22.54 13.41
C GLN A 69 14.15 21.82 12.97
N ASP A 70 14.14 21.23 11.79
CA ASP A 70 12.99 20.48 11.26
C ASP A 70 13.05 18.98 11.62
N ALA A 71 14.11 18.52 12.30
CA ALA A 71 14.28 17.12 12.71
C ALA A 71 13.08 16.52 13.50
N PRO A 72 12.40 17.25 14.40
CA PRO A 72 11.20 16.74 15.07
C PRO A 72 10.02 16.46 14.12
N LEU A 73 9.87 17.24 13.05
CA LEU A 73 8.82 17.00 12.03
C LEU A 73 9.17 15.79 11.18
N TRP A 74 10.45 15.65 10.81
CA TRP A 74 10.96 14.45 10.13
C TRP A 74 10.77 13.18 10.98
N LEU A 75 10.94 13.28 12.30
CA LEU A 75 10.67 12.16 13.20
C LEU A 75 9.21 11.70 13.10
N VAL A 76 8.24 12.63 13.10
CA VAL A 76 6.81 12.30 12.89
C VAL A 76 6.61 11.62 11.54
N GLY A 77 7.16 12.20 10.47
CA GLY A 77 7.03 11.64 9.12
C GLY A 77 7.59 10.21 9.02
N VAL A 78 8.77 9.97 9.58
CA VAL A 78 9.39 8.65 9.63
C VAL A 78 8.56 7.67 10.44
N VAL A 79 8.06 8.07 11.61
CA VAL A 79 7.22 7.20 12.46
C VAL A 79 5.90 6.85 11.78
N VAL A 80 5.25 7.82 11.11
CA VAL A 80 4.03 7.57 10.32
C VAL A 80 4.33 6.58 9.19
N ALA A 81 5.35 6.86 8.39
CA ALA A 81 5.71 6.00 7.25
C ALA A 81 6.08 4.59 7.69
N ALA A 82 6.96 4.46 8.70
CA ALA A 82 7.35 3.16 9.24
C ALA A 82 6.16 2.43 9.85
N GLY A 83 5.30 3.13 10.60
CA GLY A 83 4.08 2.55 11.17
C GLY A 83 3.13 2.02 10.11
N LEU A 84 2.87 2.79 9.04
CA LEU A 84 2.04 2.36 7.92
C LEU A 84 2.61 1.14 7.20
N VAL A 85 3.92 1.14 6.94
CA VAL A 85 4.61 0.01 6.30
C VAL A 85 4.52 -1.24 7.19
N ILE A 86 4.80 -1.12 8.48
CA ILE A 86 4.74 -2.25 9.42
C ILE A 86 3.32 -2.81 9.51
N LEU A 87 2.32 -1.95 9.68
CA LEU A 87 0.92 -2.38 9.80
C LEU A 87 0.39 -3.00 8.50
N SER A 88 0.73 -2.42 7.34
CA SER A 88 0.33 -2.97 6.05
C SER A 88 0.94 -4.34 5.78
N LEU A 89 2.25 -4.51 6.05
CA LEU A 89 2.92 -5.80 5.92
C LEU A 89 2.36 -6.82 6.90
N LEU A 90 2.16 -6.44 8.16
CA LEU A 90 1.60 -7.33 9.17
C LEU A 90 0.20 -7.79 8.79
N HIS A 91 -0.67 -6.87 8.36
CA HIS A 91 -2.03 -7.19 7.94
C HIS A 91 -2.03 -8.12 6.72
N TRP A 92 -1.14 -7.88 5.75
CA TRP A 92 -0.97 -8.77 4.60
C TRP A 92 -0.54 -10.19 5.02
N ILE A 93 0.46 -10.31 5.89
CA ILE A 93 0.92 -11.61 6.40
C ILE A 93 -0.20 -12.35 7.13
N ILE A 94 -0.90 -11.66 8.04
CA ILE A 94 -2.02 -12.23 8.78
C ILE A 94 -3.12 -12.71 7.81
N GLY A 95 -3.42 -11.92 6.77
CA GLY A 95 -4.37 -12.28 5.73
C GLY A 95 -3.94 -13.52 4.95
N VAL A 96 -2.65 -13.62 4.57
CA VAL A 96 -2.09 -14.80 3.89
C VAL A 96 -2.20 -16.03 4.77
N VAL A 97 -1.76 -15.95 6.03
CA VAL A 97 -1.81 -17.08 6.98
C VAL A 97 -3.26 -17.49 7.25
N GLY A 98 -4.16 -16.54 7.46
CA GLY A 98 -5.58 -16.81 7.65
C GLY A 98 -6.22 -17.47 6.44
N THR A 99 -5.86 -17.02 5.23
CA THR A 99 -6.33 -17.63 3.97
C THR A 99 -5.79 -19.05 3.83
N MET A 100 -4.51 -19.29 4.08
CA MET A 100 -3.92 -20.64 4.01
C MET A 100 -4.54 -21.58 5.03
N HIS A 101 -4.75 -21.13 6.27
CA HIS A 101 -5.43 -21.91 7.30
C HIS A 101 -6.86 -22.27 6.85
N TYR A 102 -7.62 -21.30 6.34
CA TYR A 102 -8.95 -21.56 5.78
C TYR A 102 -8.90 -22.58 4.65
N LEU A 103 -7.98 -22.44 3.68
CA LEU A 103 -7.88 -23.32 2.51
C LEU A 103 -7.53 -24.77 2.86
N VAL A 104 -6.71 -24.98 3.90
CA VAL A 104 -6.34 -26.32 4.36
C VAL A 104 -7.57 -27.09 4.87
N TYR A 105 -8.51 -26.42 5.55
CA TYR A 105 -9.70 -27.07 6.12
C TYR A 105 -10.97 -26.95 5.27
N ALA A 106 -11.02 -26.01 4.32
CA ALA A 106 -12.21 -25.70 3.54
C ALA A 106 -12.43 -26.63 2.31
N GLY A 107 -11.57 -27.63 2.14
CA GLY A 107 -11.71 -28.68 1.12
C GLY A 107 -11.48 -28.20 -0.32
N PRO A 108 -11.68 -29.09 -1.33
CA PRO A 108 -11.31 -28.82 -2.73
C PRO A 108 -12.01 -27.59 -3.35
N ARG A 109 -13.24 -27.28 -2.92
CA ARG A 109 -14.00 -26.12 -3.42
C ARG A 109 -13.32 -24.79 -3.09
N ALA A 110 -12.69 -24.68 -1.92
CA ALA A 110 -12.00 -23.45 -1.53
C ALA A 110 -10.75 -23.20 -2.38
N TRP A 111 -10.01 -24.26 -2.70
CA TRP A 111 -8.87 -24.18 -3.63
C TRP A 111 -9.31 -23.73 -5.02
N LEU A 112 -10.44 -24.26 -5.52
CA LEU A 112 -11.02 -23.81 -6.79
C LEU A 112 -11.39 -22.32 -6.75
N ARG A 113 -12.02 -21.84 -5.67
CA ARG A 113 -12.34 -20.41 -5.53
C ARG A 113 -11.08 -19.54 -5.57
N VAL A 114 -9.98 -19.94 -4.94
CA VAL A 114 -8.73 -19.18 -4.96
C VAL A 114 -8.08 -19.19 -6.33
N LEU A 115 -8.07 -20.33 -7.03
CA LEU A 115 -7.59 -20.41 -8.40
C LEU A 115 -8.40 -19.53 -9.34
N VAL A 116 -9.73 -19.60 -9.27
CA VAL A 116 -10.63 -18.75 -10.05
C VAL A 116 -10.38 -17.28 -9.70
N ALA A 117 -10.42 -16.91 -8.42
CA ALA A 117 -10.18 -15.53 -7.99
C ALA A 117 -8.81 -15.01 -8.45
N GLY A 118 -7.77 -15.83 -8.39
CA GLY A 118 -6.40 -15.51 -8.79
C GLY A 118 -6.24 -15.34 -10.30
N VAL A 119 -6.79 -16.26 -11.10
CA VAL A 119 -6.75 -16.17 -12.57
C VAL A 119 -7.48 -14.92 -13.07
N PHE A 120 -8.70 -14.69 -12.60
CA PHE A 120 -9.44 -13.49 -13.01
C PHE A 120 -8.75 -12.21 -12.51
N GLY A 121 -8.22 -12.21 -11.29
CA GLY A 121 -7.44 -11.09 -10.76
C GLY A 121 -6.21 -10.78 -11.62
N LEU A 122 -5.45 -11.80 -12.03
CA LEU A 122 -4.30 -11.66 -12.90
C LEU A 122 -4.69 -11.05 -14.27
N LEU A 123 -5.77 -11.54 -14.88
CA LEU A 123 -6.26 -11.01 -16.15
C LEU A 123 -6.73 -9.55 -16.02
N MET A 124 -7.44 -9.21 -14.96
CA MET A 124 -7.88 -7.85 -14.68
C MET A 124 -6.70 -6.88 -14.47
N VAL A 125 -5.67 -7.31 -13.74
CA VAL A 125 -4.43 -6.53 -13.58
C VAL A 125 -3.74 -6.35 -14.93
N ALA A 126 -3.64 -7.41 -15.75
CA ALA A 126 -3.06 -7.31 -17.09
C ALA A 126 -3.83 -6.31 -17.97
N LEU A 127 -5.16 -6.33 -17.96
CA LEU A 127 -5.98 -5.34 -18.67
C LEU A 127 -5.72 -3.92 -18.15
N PHE A 128 -5.65 -3.73 -16.84
CA PHE A 128 -5.36 -2.44 -16.23
C PHE A 128 -3.98 -1.90 -16.62
N VAL A 129 -2.95 -2.75 -16.59
CA VAL A 129 -1.60 -2.41 -17.08
C VAL A 129 -1.65 -2.00 -18.55
N ARG A 130 -2.44 -2.67 -19.38
CA ARG A 130 -2.59 -2.33 -20.81
C ARG A 130 -3.23 -0.96 -21.01
N VAL A 131 -4.28 -0.64 -20.24
CA VAL A 131 -4.92 0.68 -20.24
C VAL A 131 -3.94 1.77 -19.82
N ILE A 132 -3.24 1.58 -18.70
CA ILE A 132 -2.22 2.53 -18.24
C ILE A 132 -1.14 2.71 -19.32
N SER A 133 -0.63 1.62 -19.86
CA SER A 133 0.42 1.63 -20.89
C SER A 133 0.00 2.44 -22.11
N SER A 134 -1.28 2.42 -22.48
CA SER A 134 -1.81 3.22 -23.59
C SER A 134 -1.79 4.72 -23.30
N TRP A 135 -2.05 5.14 -22.07
CA TRP A 135 -2.05 6.56 -21.66
C TRP A 135 -0.65 7.16 -21.63
N ILE A 136 0.34 6.37 -21.25
CA ILE A 136 1.75 6.80 -21.21
C ILE A 136 2.49 6.54 -22.54
N GLY A 137 1.80 6.04 -23.57
CA GLY A 137 2.38 5.80 -24.89
C GLY A 137 3.41 4.67 -24.96
N LEU A 138 3.37 3.71 -24.03
CA LEU A 138 4.26 2.55 -24.09
C LEU A 138 3.85 1.59 -25.22
N SER A 139 4.83 1.17 -26.02
CA SER A 139 4.59 0.18 -27.08
C SER A 139 4.24 -1.19 -26.50
N LEU A 140 3.09 -1.73 -26.93
CA LEU A 140 2.62 -3.07 -26.58
C LEU A 140 3.59 -4.19 -27.04
N TYR A 141 4.50 -3.89 -27.97
CA TYR A 141 5.54 -4.80 -28.45
C TYR A 141 6.80 -4.80 -27.58
N SER A 142 6.85 -3.97 -26.53
CA SER A 142 7.99 -3.95 -25.61
C SER A 142 8.11 -5.27 -24.83
N ARG A 143 9.36 -5.66 -24.49
CA ARG A 143 9.64 -6.89 -23.73
C ARG A 143 8.89 -6.94 -22.39
N VAL A 144 8.66 -5.77 -21.79
CA VAL A 144 7.94 -5.61 -20.51
C VAL A 144 6.44 -5.89 -20.66
N LEU A 145 5.82 -5.46 -21.76
CA LEU A 145 4.37 -5.63 -21.99
C LEU A 145 4.00 -6.93 -22.71
N ARG A 146 4.98 -7.64 -23.28
CA ARG A 146 4.76 -8.95 -23.91
C ARG A 146 3.94 -9.95 -23.08
N PRO A 147 4.21 -10.20 -21.77
CA PRO A 147 3.36 -11.08 -20.97
C PRO A 147 1.93 -10.55 -20.81
N VAL A 148 1.75 -9.24 -20.69
CA VAL A 148 0.43 -8.60 -20.58
C VAL A 148 -0.39 -8.80 -21.86
N VAL A 149 0.23 -8.62 -23.01
CA VAL A 149 -0.42 -8.86 -24.32
C VAL A 149 -0.77 -10.34 -24.45
N LEU A 150 0.15 -11.26 -24.19
CA LEU A 150 -0.11 -12.70 -24.26
C LEU A 150 -1.30 -13.13 -23.38
N LEU A 151 -1.39 -12.59 -22.16
CA LEU A 151 -2.47 -12.90 -21.24
C LEU A 151 -3.83 -12.31 -21.64
N THR A 152 -3.87 -11.25 -22.46
CA THR A 152 -5.11 -10.49 -22.73
C THR A 152 -5.57 -10.54 -24.18
N GLU A 153 -4.70 -10.86 -25.13
CA GLU A 153 -5.01 -10.77 -26.57
C GLU A 153 -6.10 -11.74 -27.00
N TRP A 154 -6.07 -12.97 -26.49
CA TRP A 154 -7.09 -13.99 -26.79
C TRP A 154 -8.51 -13.55 -26.37
N LEU A 155 -8.61 -12.68 -25.36
CA LEU A 155 -9.88 -12.11 -24.89
C LEU A 155 -10.24 -10.82 -25.64
N LEU A 156 -9.26 -9.96 -25.92
CA LEU A 156 -9.49 -8.65 -26.54
C LEU A 156 -9.70 -8.71 -28.05
N GLU A 157 -9.05 -9.62 -28.75
CA GLU A 157 -9.18 -9.77 -30.21
C GLU A 157 -10.63 -10.08 -30.65
N PRO A 158 -11.35 -11.03 -30.03
CA PRO A 158 -12.77 -11.25 -30.34
C PRO A 158 -13.68 -10.06 -30.04
N ILE A 159 -13.33 -9.24 -29.04
CA ILE A 159 -14.09 -8.03 -28.67
C ILE A 159 -13.85 -6.94 -29.71
N ARG A 160 -12.59 -6.71 -30.11
CA ARG A 160 -12.21 -5.72 -31.13
C ARG A 160 -12.82 -5.97 -32.49
N ARG A 161 -13.09 -7.23 -32.84
CA ARG A 161 -13.82 -7.59 -34.06
C ARG A 161 -15.26 -7.08 -34.08
N ARG A 162 -15.89 -6.90 -32.91
CA ARG A 162 -17.27 -6.39 -32.79
C ARG A 162 -17.33 -4.91 -32.43
N LEU A 163 -16.37 -4.45 -31.64
CA LEU A 163 -16.24 -3.07 -31.20
C LEU A 163 -14.86 -2.56 -31.63
N PRO A 164 -14.71 -2.16 -32.90
CA PRO A 164 -13.46 -1.61 -33.38
C PRO A 164 -13.09 -0.34 -32.57
N PRO A 165 -11.79 -0.07 -32.38
CA PRO A 165 -11.34 1.08 -31.61
C PRO A 165 -11.82 2.40 -32.23
N PHE A 166 -12.25 3.33 -31.38
CA PHE A 166 -12.69 4.66 -31.81
C PHE A 166 -11.49 5.61 -31.83
N GLY A 167 -10.86 5.76 -32.99
CA GLY A 167 -9.66 6.59 -33.14
C GLY A 167 -8.49 6.04 -32.32
N MET A 168 -7.92 6.85 -31.43
CA MET A 168 -6.83 6.44 -30.54
C MET A 168 -7.30 5.68 -29.28
N PHE A 169 -8.61 5.61 -29.04
CA PHE A 169 -9.17 5.01 -27.83
C PHE A 169 -9.70 3.60 -28.09
N ASP A 170 -9.01 2.60 -27.54
CA ASP A 170 -9.48 1.21 -27.52
C ASP A 170 -10.37 1.00 -26.28
N LEU A 171 -11.68 0.88 -26.47
CA LEU A 171 -12.64 0.60 -25.40
C LEU A 171 -12.72 -0.90 -25.05
N SER A 172 -12.09 -1.77 -25.84
CA SER A 172 -12.13 -3.22 -25.64
C SER A 172 -11.63 -3.67 -24.27
N PRO A 173 -10.56 -3.08 -23.68
CA PRO A 173 -10.14 -3.39 -22.31
C PRO A 173 -11.22 -3.11 -21.26
N MET A 174 -12.04 -2.07 -21.43
CA MET A 174 -13.12 -1.76 -20.49
C MET A 174 -14.24 -2.80 -20.57
N VAL A 175 -14.61 -3.19 -21.79
CA VAL A 175 -15.61 -4.24 -22.05
C VAL A 175 -15.12 -5.59 -21.52
N ALA A 176 -13.86 -5.94 -21.80
CA ALA A 176 -13.22 -7.16 -21.30
C ALA A 176 -13.18 -7.19 -19.77
N TYR A 177 -12.84 -6.06 -19.14
CA TYR A 177 -12.81 -5.95 -17.67
C TYR A 177 -14.20 -6.17 -17.07
N LEU A 178 -15.24 -5.55 -17.65
CA LEU A 178 -16.62 -5.74 -17.21
C LEU A 178 -17.08 -7.19 -17.36
N LEU A 179 -16.78 -7.82 -18.51
CA LEU A 179 -17.10 -9.22 -18.76
C LEU A 179 -16.40 -10.13 -17.74
N LEU A 180 -15.11 -9.94 -17.51
CA LEU A 180 -14.37 -10.70 -16.49
C LEU A 180 -14.93 -10.48 -15.09
N TRP A 181 -15.36 -9.27 -14.75
CA TRP A 181 -15.95 -8.98 -13.44
C TRP A 181 -17.25 -9.75 -13.21
N ILE A 182 -18.16 -9.74 -14.21
CA ILE A 182 -19.42 -10.47 -14.16
C ILE A 182 -19.16 -11.98 -14.08
N VAL A 183 -18.35 -12.52 -14.99
CA VAL A 183 -18.05 -13.97 -15.04
C VAL A 183 -17.38 -14.43 -13.74
N ARG A 184 -16.41 -13.66 -13.22
CA ARG A 184 -15.78 -13.93 -11.92
C ARG A 184 -16.81 -14.00 -10.81
N GLY A 185 -17.75 -13.04 -10.75
CA GLY A 185 -18.80 -13.00 -9.74
C GLY A 185 -19.72 -14.23 -9.81
N VAL A 186 -20.17 -14.59 -11.02
CA VAL A 186 -21.03 -15.77 -11.24
C VAL A 186 -20.29 -17.06 -10.87
N MET A 187 -19.05 -17.25 -11.33
CA MET A 187 -18.27 -18.46 -11.03
C MET A 187 -17.96 -18.60 -9.54
N LEU A 188 -17.60 -17.51 -8.86
CA LEU A 188 -17.34 -17.54 -7.43
C LEU A 188 -18.62 -17.72 -6.61
N GLY A 189 -19.77 -17.21 -7.08
CA GLY A 189 -21.06 -17.42 -6.44
C GLY A 189 -21.59 -18.85 -6.58
N ALA A 190 -21.19 -19.55 -7.65
CA ALA A 190 -21.57 -20.94 -7.89
C ALA A 190 -20.70 -21.97 -7.14
N LEU A 191 -19.55 -21.56 -6.59
CA LEU A 191 -18.57 -22.41 -5.89
C LEU A 191 -18.68 -22.31 -4.36
#